data_AF-C4XLN5-F1
#
_entry.id   AF-C4XLN5-F1
#
_cell.length_a   1.000
_cell.length_b   1.000
_cell.length_c   1.000
_cell.angle_alpha   90.00
_cell.angle_beta   90.00
_cell.angle_gamma   90.00
#
_symmetry.space_group_name_H-M   'P 1'
#
loop_
_entity.id
_entity.type
_entity.pdbx_description
1 polymer ?
#
loop_
_entity_poly.entity_id
_entity_poly.type
_entity_poly.pdbx_seq_one_letter_code
_entity_poly.pdbx_strand_id
1 'polypeptide(L)'
;MDADIKITLQYYNKTHRELLSNYPSFKTIDQLVTTGCDIPFAEFFTYYLFYKKRPNLSGYDSYESISRKIDLAHKELDGFILLNNKSIVANPVALPLNNAMTERIGEGIGLSVVNKIHGLTGADWRKIPEQNKFKTLDYEIASDGNNIIQIETKGNCSNDNTEKNSSISSHKKSIEEKKKQVRSKSQQTPLMYGTIAAVSSNSHPIRCWILDPEPTPYDRSPQETKLLNRLSYLSAWTSYISPRSNLSATLLNRTNLIDNAKDPFEFDNIPLLNSHREPFNQYRIGGKYNIDTFFLGKSYVINHNYTGIVRFSGINCFVFIGISEDVVKYAVYQKYEEILHFQKEAFSSTVEIICSIPKWHWTELSNDLKRKISSIETRNAIQFKLMFRIYQSKSGLAIGFCDKRSL
;
A
#
# COMPACT_ATOMS: atom_id res chain seq x y z
N MET A 1 -16.36 -0.34 8.35
CA MET A 1 -16.89 -0.36 6.96
C MET A 1 -16.20 -1.54 6.32
N ASP A 2 -16.87 -2.68 6.23
CA ASP A 2 -16.37 -3.87 5.54
C ASP A 2 -16.60 -3.80 4.02
N ALA A 3 -16.46 -2.62 3.42
CA ALA A 3 -16.90 -2.43 2.05
C ALA A 3 -15.74 -2.58 1.06
N ASP A 4 -15.92 -3.48 0.10
CA ASP A 4 -15.32 -3.31 -1.21
C ASP A 4 -15.86 -2.03 -1.86
N ILE A 5 -15.00 -1.36 -2.63
CA ILE A 5 -15.33 -0.24 -3.51
C ILE A 5 -15.63 -0.81 -4.90
N LYS A 6 -16.85 -0.58 -5.38
CA LYS A 6 -17.26 -0.86 -6.75
C LYS A 6 -16.77 0.22 -7.69
N ILE A 7 -16.03 -0.19 -8.71
CA ILE A 7 -15.50 0.66 -9.77
C ILE A 7 -16.18 0.28 -11.08
N THR A 8 -16.65 1.29 -11.82
CA THR A 8 -17.05 1.12 -13.22
C THR A 8 -15.79 1.11 -14.08
N LEU A 9 -15.30 -0.09 -14.43
CA LEU A 9 -14.15 -0.25 -15.31
C LEU A 9 -14.60 -0.22 -16.77
N GLN A 10 -13.92 0.55 -17.61
CA GLN A 10 -14.20 0.64 -19.04
C GLN A 10 -12.91 0.70 -19.85
N TYR A 11 -12.92 0.16 -21.06
CA TYR A 11 -11.92 0.53 -22.05
C TYR A 11 -12.03 2.02 -22.36
N TYR A 12 -10.90 2.69 -22.60
CA TYR A 12 -10.92 4.10 -22.99
C TYR A 12 -11.70 4.28 -24.31
N ASN A 13 -11.48 3.42 -25.31
CA ASN A 13 -12.25 3.36 -26.55
C ASN A 13 -12.07 1.99 -27.22
N LYS A 14 -12.71 1.80 -28.38
CA LYS A 14 -12.61 0.55 -29.16
C LYS A 14 -11.16 0.23 -29.54
N THR A 15 -10.37 1.22 -29.96
CA THR A 15 -8.96 1.04 -30.32
C THR A 15 -8.14 0.50 -29.14
N HIS A 16 -8.31 1.03 -27.94
CA HIS A 16 -7.60 0.50 -26.75
C HIS A 16 -8.11 -0.88 -26.32
N ARG A 17 -9.37 -1.22 -26.58
CA ARG A 17 -9.86 -2.60 -26.38
C ARG A 17 -9.14 -3.58 -27.32
N GLU A 18 -9.00 -3.21 -28.59
CA GLU A 18 -8.27 -4.02 -29.58
C GLU A 18 -6.81 -4.20 -29.18
N LEU A 19 -6.14 -3.13 -28.74
CA LEU A 19 -4.75 -3.20 -28.26
C LEU A 19 -4.61 -4.10 -27.01
N LEU A 20 -5.55 -4.00 -26.07
CA LEU A 20 -5.58 -4.86 -24.89
C LEU A 20 -5.97 -6.31 -25.20
N SER A 21 -6.59 -6.59 -26.34
CA SER A 21 -6.94 -7.97 -26.73
C SER A 21 -5.72 -8.86 -26.99
N ASN A 22 -4.56 -8.25 -27.23
CA ASN A 22 -3.28 -8.93 -27.38
C ASN A 22 -2.62 -9.24 -26.02
N TYR A 23 -3.18 -8.79 -24.89
CA TYR A 23 -2.59 -9.02 -23.58
C TYR A 23 -2.99 -10.41 -23.04
N PRO A 24 -2.08 -11.13 -22.36
CA PRO A 24 -2.41 -12.39 -21.69
C PRO A 24 -3.58 -12.26 -20.70
N SER A 25 -3.75 -11.08 -20.10
CA SER A 25 -4.80 -10.80 -19.12
C SER A 25 -6.12 -10.30 -19.72
N PHE A 26 -6.27 -10.28 -21.05
CA PHE A 26 -7.45 -9.73 -21.72
C PHE A 26 -8.77 -10.32 -21.22
N LYS A 27 -8.86 -11.64 -21.04
CA LYS A 27 -10.09 -12.28 -20.54
C LYS A 27 -10.51 -11.75 -19.18
N THR A 28 -9.55 -11.57 -18.27
CA THR A 28 -9.80 -10.99 -16.94
C THR A 28 -10.24 -9.53 -17.06
N ILE A 29 -9.61 -8.75 -17.93
CA ILE A 29 -9.99 -7.36 -18.17
C ILE A 29 -11.43 -7.26 -18.72
N ASP A 30 -11.75 -8.06 -19.74
CA ASP A 30 -13.08 -8.04 -20.38
C ASP A 30 -14.16 -8.46 -19.37
N GLN A 31 -13.90 -9.48 -18.56
CA GLN A 31 -14.78 -9.87 -17.45
C GLN A 31 -15.01 -8.70 -16.48
N LEU A 32 -13.95 -8.05 -15.99
CA LEU A 32 -14.05 -6.93 -15.04
C LEU A 32 -14.77 -5.72 -15.65
N VAL A 33 -14.63 -5.46 -16.95
CA VAL A 33 -15.37 -4.42 -17.68
C VAL A 33 -16.86 -4.77 -17.75
N THR A 34 -17.21 -6.04 -17.99
CA THR A 34 -18.61 -6.49 -18.10
C THR A 34 -19.32 -6.57 -16.76
N THR A 35 -18.68 -7.13 -15.73
CA THR A 35 -19.32 -7.38 -14.43
C THR A 35 -19.14 -6.25 -13.42
N GLY A 36 -18.22 -5.33 -13.68
CA GLY A 36 -17.74 -4.35 -12.71
C GLY A 36 -16.53 -4.87 -11.92
N CYS A 37 -15.79 -3.94 -11.32
CA CYS A 37 -14.56 -4.23 -10.60
C CYS A 37 -14.69 -3.84 -9.12
N ASP A 38 -14.75 -4.83 -8.24
CA ASP A 38 -14.78 -4.62 -6.79
C ASP A 38 -13.37 -4.73 -6.20
N ILE A 39 -12.91 -3.67 -5.51
CA ILE A 39 -11.62 -3.62 -4.83
C ILE A 39 -11.79 -3.45 -3.32
N PRO A 40 -10.96 -4.06 -2.47
CA PRO A 40 -11.05 -3.80 -1.04
C PRO A 40 -10.72 -2.35 -0.71
N PHE A 41 -11.57 -1.68 0.08
CA PHE A 41 -11.30 -0.30 0.52
C PHE A 41 -9.94 -0.16 1.21
N ALA A 42 -9.56 -1.16 2.01
CA ALA A 42 -8.27 -1.15 2.71
C ALA A 42 -7.05 -1.12 1.77
N GLU A 43 -7.15 -1.70 0.56
CA GLU A 43 -6.09 -1.62 -0.43
C GLU A 43 -5.98 -0.22 -1.03
N PHE A 44 -7.10 0.31 -1.54
CA PHE A 44 -7.19 1.69 -2.02
C PHE A 44 -6.66 2.68 -0.97
N PHE A 45 -7.11 2.51 0.27
CA PHE A 45 -6.79 3.41 1.37
C PHE A 45 -5.31 3.37 1.73
N THR A 46 -4.67 2.19 1.67
CA THR A 46 -3.23 2.06 1.88
C THR A 46 -2.45 2.84 0.81
N TYR A 47 -2.81 2.70 -0.46
CA TYR A 47 -2.18 3.48 -1.54
C TYR A 47 -2.42 4.98 -1.38
N TYR A 48 -3.64 5.38 -1.02
CA TYR A 48 -3.99 6.78 -0.80
C TYR A 48 -3.15 7.40 0.34
N LEU A 49 -3.03 6.74 1.48
CA LEU A 49 -2.30 7.24 2.64
C LEU A 49 -0.78 7.30 2.41
N PHE A 50 -0.23 6.29 1.74
CA PHE A 50 1.22 6.16 1.53
C PHE A 50 1.68 6.63 0.14
N TYR A 51 0.82 7.32 -0.62
CA TYR A 51 1.13 7.94 -1.92
C TYR A 51 2.48 8.67 -1.94
N LYS A 52 2.75 9.44 -0.86
CA LYS A 52 3.98 10.24 -0.73
C LYS A 52 5.16 9.49 -0.11
N LYS A 53 5.01 8.24 0.37
CA LYS A 53 6.12 7.47 0.97
C LYS A 53 7.25 7.36 -0.07
N ARG A 54 8.38 7.99 0.20
CA ARG A 54 9.53 8.05 -0.70
C ARG A 54 10.80 7.81 0.11
N PRO A 55 11.53 6.71 -0.11
CA PRO A 55 12.89 6.61 0.41
C PRO A 55 13.66 7.79 -0.20
N ASN A 56 14.25 8.64 0.64
CA ASN A 56 15.05 9.83 0.27
C ASN A 56 14.31 11.18 0.09
N LEU A 57 13.01 11.28 0.38
CA LEU A 57 12.36 12.59 0.52
C LEU A 57 12.22 12.95 2.00
N SER A 58 12.98 13.93 2.47
CA SER A 58 12.89 14.42 3.85
C SER A 58 11.43 14.77 4.19
N GLY A 59 10.93 14.23 5.30
CA GLY A 59 9.54 14.38 5.68
C GLY A 59 8.58 13.32 5.11
N TYR A 60 9.07 12.36 4.32
CA TYR A 60 8.31 11.24 3.74
C TYR A 60 9.11 9.93 3.62
N ASP A 61 10.29 9.92 4.20
CA ASP A 61 11.28 8.83 4.19
C ASP A 61 11.23 7.96 5.46
N SER A 62 10.54 8.42 6.48
CA SER A 62 10.61 7.88 7.84
C SER A 62 9.25 7.79 8.52
N TYR A 63 9.16 6.88 9.48
CA TYR A 63 8.00 6.68 10.34
C TYR A 63 7.47 7.99 10.94
N GLU A 64 8.35 8.71 11.61
CA GLU A 64 8.05 9.96 12.29
C GLU A 64 7.40 10.99 11.35
N SER A 65 7.89 11.03 10.12
CA SER A 65 7.45 12.02 9.16
C SER A 65 6.12 11.69 8.50
N ILE A 66 5.88 10.42 8.20
CA ILE A 66 4.62 9.96 7.58
C ILE A 66 3.50 9.90 8.62
N SER A 67 3.77 9.42 9.84
CA SER A 67 2.73 9.30 10.89
C SER A 67 2.13 10.65 11.27
N ARG A 68 2.93 11.73 11.26
CA ARG A 68 2.46 13.12 11.47
C ARG A 68 1.48 13.59 10.40
N LYS A 69 1.44 12.93 9.23
CA LYS A 69 0.65 13.33 8.06
C LYS A 69 -0.50 12.37 7.74
N ILE A 70 -0.49 11.13 8.28
CA ILE A 70 -1.52 10.12 8.02
C ILE A 70 -2.90 10.56 8.52
N ASP A 71 -3.01 11.14 9.71
CA ASP A 71 -4.29 11.62 10.24
C ASP A 71 -4.85 12.79 9.40
N LEU A 72 -3.97 13.67 8.90
CA LEU A 72 -4.36 14.72 7.96
C LEU A 72 -4.87 14.10 6.66
N ALA A 73 -4.14 13.15 6.07
CA ALA A 73 -4.57 12.47 4.85
C ALA A 73 -5.88 11.71 5.03
N HIS A 74 -6.12 11.08 6.19
CA HIS A 74 -7.39 10.44 6.53
C HIS A 74 -8.53 11.46 6.65
N LYS A 75 -8.31 12.61 7.31
CA LYS A 75 -9.31 13.68 7.38
C LYS A 75 -9.59 14.33 6.04
N GLU A 76 -8.57 14.50 5.20
CA GLU A 76 -8.72 14.91 3.80
C GLU A 76 -9.59 13.91 3.04
N LEU A 77 -9.42 12.61 3.26
CA LEU A 77 -10.28 11.62 2.64
C LEU A 77 -11.73 11.75 3.13
N ASP A 78 -11.94 11.77 4.46
CA ASP A 78 -13.26 11.85 5.09
C ASP A 78 -14.03 13.12 4.70
N GLY A 79 -13.33 14.25 4.53
CA GLY A 79 -13.96 15.53 4.21
C GLY A 79 -14.32 15.71 2.74
N PHE A 80 -13.61 15.04 1.83
CA PHE A 80 -13.69 15.32 0.39
C PHE A 80 -14.20 14.14 -0.43
N ILE A 81 -14.25 12.94 0.15
CA ILE A 81 -14.76 11.74 -0.50
C ILE A 81 -15.88 11.16 0.34
N LEU A 82 -16.99 10.84 -0.32
CA LEU A 82 -18.10 10.12 0.27
C LEU A 82 -18.13 8.69 -0.31
N LEU A 83 -18.53 7.73 0.53
CA LEU A 83 -18.89 6.40 0.05
C LEU A 83 -20.39 6.37 -0.23
N ASN A 84 -20.76 6.23 -1.50
CA ASN A 84 -22.14 6.12 -1.96
C ASN A 84 -22.34 4.80 -2.69
N ASN A 85 -23.28 3.96 -2.23
CA ASN A 85 -23.62 2.66 -2.83
C ASN A 85 -22.39 1.77 -3.13
N LYS A 86 -21.50 1.63 -2.12
CA LYS A 86 -20.21 0.94 -2.23
C LYS A 86 -19.24 1.55 -3.24
N SER A 87 -19.42 2.78 -3.70
CA SER A 87 -18.48 3.48 -4.58
C SER A 87 -17.96 4.75 -3.94
N ILE A 88 -16.83 5.25 -4.43
CA ILE A 88 -16.27 6.56 -4.10
C ILE A 88 -16.95 7.64 -4.95
N VAL A 89 -17.37 8.74 -4.33
CA VAL A 89 -17.87 9.95 -5.00
C VAL A 89 -17.21 11.19 -4.37
N ALA A 90 -17.03 12.26 -5.14
CA ALA A 90 -16.50 13.51 -4.61
C ALA A 90 -17.57 14.19 -3.75
N ASN A 91 -17.17 14.75 -2.60
CA ASN A 91 -18.07 15.53 -1.76
C ASN A 91 -18.44 16.84 -2.50
N PRO A 92 -19.73 17.09 -2.82
CA PRO A 92 -20.12 18.28 -3.59
C PRO A 92 -19.73 19.60 -2.93
N VAL A 93 -19.71 19.66 -1.59
CA VAL A 93 -19.35 20.89 -0.86
C VAL A 93 -17.83 21.12 -0.77
N ALA A 94 -17.03 20.16 -1.20
CA ALA A 94 -15.56 20.20 -1.12
C ALA A 94 -14.90 20.37 -2.49
N LEU A 95 -15.66 20.80 -3.50
CA LEU A 95 -15.18 21.06 -4.85
C LEU A 95 -14.63 22.49 -5.05
N PRO A 96 -13.64 22.68 -5.93
CA PRO A 96 -12.93 21.64 -6.69
C PRO A 96 -11.93 20.86 -5.81
N LEU A 97 -11.77 19.56 -6.08
CA LEU A 97 -10.68 18.79 -5.47
C LEU A 97 -9.34 19.34 -5.97
N ASN A 98 -8.36 19.47 -5.07
CA ASN A 98 -7.02 19.86 -5.48
C ASN A 98 -6.32 18.72 -6.26
N ASN A 99 -5.32 19.08 -7.07
CA ASN A 99 -4.59 18.13 -7.92
C ASN A 99 -3.93 16.99 -7.12
N ALA A 100 -3.42 17.28 -5.92
CA ALA A 100 -2.77 16.24 -5.11
C ALA A 100 -3.77 15.17 -4.64
N MET A 101 -5.03 15.54 -4.42
CA MET A 101 -6.07 14.59 -4.04
C MET A 101 -6.55 13.77 -5.23
N THR A 102 -6.77 14.41 -6.38
CA THR A 102 -7.14 13.68 -7.60
C THR A 102 -6.05 12.70 -8.00
N GLU A 103 -4.77 13.09 -7.92
CA GLU A 103 -3.62 12.20 -8.13
C GLU A 103 -3.63 10.99 -7.18
N ARG A 104 -3.81 11.19 -5.87
CA ARG A 104 -3.89 10.09 -4.90
C ARG A 104 -5.03 9.13 -5.19
N ILE A 105 -6.19 9.64 -5.57
CA ILE A 105 -7.34 8.83 -5.97
C ILE A 105 -7.02 8.04 -7.24
N GLY A 106 -6.44 8.71 -8.24
CA GLY A 106 -6.00 8.11 -9.49
C GLY A 106 -5.03 6.96 -9.29
N GLU A 107 -4.00 7.18 -8.48
CA GLU A 107 -3.00 6.18 -8.12
C GLU A 107 -3.62 5.01 -7.37
N GLY A 108 -4.38 5.28 -6.30
CA GLY A 108 -4.98 4.23 -5.48
C GLY A 108 -5.96 3.34 -6.25
N ILE A 109 -6.77 3.92 -7.13
CA ILE A 109 -7.72 3.18 -7.97
C ILE A 109 -7.00 2.44 -9.09
N GLY A 110 -6.08 3.10 -9.79
CA GLY A 110 -5.33 2.50 -10.90
C GLY A 110 -4.55 1.25 -10.46
N LEU A 111 -3.80 1.36 -9.35
CA LEU A 111 -3.07 0.23 -8.78
C LEU A 111 -4.01 -0.89 -8.34
N SER A 112 -5.12 -0.56 -7.67
CA SER A 112 -6.07 -1.57 -7.21
C SER A 112 -6.76 -2.32 -8.36
N VAL A 113 -7.05 -1.64 -9.47
CA VAL A 113 -7.59 -2.26 -10.68
C VAL A 113 -6.56 -3.22 -11.29
N VAL A 114 -5.31 -2.79 -11.46
CA VAL A 114 -4.25 -3.65 -12.02
C VAL A 114 -3.92 -4.82 -11.09
N ASN A 115 -4.01 -4.63 -9.77
CA ASN A 115 -3.94 -5.72 -8.80
C ASN A 115 -5.00 -6.78 -9.04
N LYS A 116 -6.24 -6.38 -9.35
CA LYS A 116 -7.32 -7.33 -9.65
C LYS A 116 -7.10 -8.07 -10.97
N ILE A 117 -6.52 -7.41 -11.97
CA ILE A 117 -6.21 -8.03 -13.27
C ILE A 117 -5.14 -9.13 -13.11
N HIS A 118 -4.13 -8.89 -12.27
CA HIS A 118 -2.93 -9.72 -12.19
C HIS A 118 -2.78 -10.52 -10.88
N GLY A 119 -3.73 -10.42 -9.95
CA GLY A 119 -3.60 -11.03 -8.62
C GLY A 119 -2.45 -10.43 -7.78
N LEU A 120 -2.15 -9.15 -7.97
CA LEU A 120 -1.08 -8.47 -7.23
C LEU A 120 -1.60 -7.91 -5.89
N THR A 121 -0.65 -7.54 -5.04
CA THR A 121 -0.85 -6.84 -3.77
C THR A 121 0.06 -5.62 -3.70
N GLY A 122 -0.10 -4.80 -2.65
CA GLY A 122 0.83 -3.71 -2.36
C GLY A 122 2.30 -4.12 -2.20
N ALA A 123 2.59 -5.40 -1.94
CA ALA A 123 3.96 -5.90 -1.81
C ALA A 123 4.64 -6.17 -3.17
N ASP A 124 3.87 -6.27 -4.25
CA ASP A 124 4.39 -6.57 -5.57
C ASP A 124 4.88 -5.32 -6.31
N TRP A 125 4.57 -4.12 -5.81
CA TRP A 125 4.91 -2.85 -6.45
C TRP A 125 6.19 -2.23 -5.91
N ARG A 126 7.01 -1.71 -6.83
CA ARG A 126 8.15 -0.84 -6.54
C ARG A 126 7.95 0.53 -7.20
N LYS A 127 8.04 1.61 -6.41
CA LYS A 127 7.87 3.00 -6.87
C LYS A 127 9.21 3.56 -7.37
N ILE A 128 9.17 4.31 -8.48
CA ILE A 128 10.35 4.98 -9.07
C ILE A 128 10.73 6.19 -8.22
N PRO A 129 12.01 6.37 -7.85
CA PRO A 129 12.49 7.68 -7.43
C PRO A 129 12.43 8.65 -8.63
N GLU A 130 11.60 9.70 -8.56
CA GLU A 130 11.52 10.72 -9.61
C GLU A 130 12.92 11.26 -9.95
N GLN A 131 13.39 11.02 -11.17
CA GLN A 131 14.63 11.60 -11.66
C GLN A 131 14.29 12.89 -12.42
N ASN A 132 14.75 14.04 -11.90
CA ASN A 132 14.54 15.36 -12.52
C ASN A 132 14.98 15.46 -14.00
N LYS A 133 15.76 14.50 -14.51
CA LYS A 133 16.29 14.49 -15.87
C LYS A 133 15.40 13.73 -16.89
N PHE A 134 14.49 12.85 -16.48
CA PHE A 134 13.69 12.05 -17.42
C PHE A 134 12.25 11.81 -16.92
N LYS A 135 11.26 11.95 -17.81
CA LYS A 135 9.88 11.54 -17.53
C LYS A 135 9.81 10.01 -17.42
N THR A 136 9.51 9.51 -16.23
CA THR A 136 9.26 8.08 -15.97
C THR A 136 7.76 7.83 -15.76
N LEU A 137 7.33 6.57 -15.90
CA LEU A 137 5.99 6.18 -15.45
C LEU A 137 5.91 6.29 -13.92
N ASP A 138 4.71 6.42 -13.36
CA ASP A 138 4.54 6.61 -11.91
C ASP A 138 5.03 5.40 -11.08
N TYR A 139 4.99 4.18 -11.66
CA TYR A 139 5.44 2.93 -11.03
C TYR A 139 6.40 2.14 -11.91
N GLU A 140 7.48 1.65 -11.29
CA GLU A 140 8.61 1.09 -12.03
C GLU A 140 8.27 -0.26 -12.59
N ILE A 141 7.93 -1.20 -11.71
CA ILE A 141 7.76 -2.60 -12.06
C ILE A 141 6.96 -3.28 -10.94
N ALA A 142 5.89 -3.97 -11.29
CA ALA A 142 5.35 -5.07 -10.53
C ALA A 142 5.56 -6.39 -11.27
N SER A 143 5.42 -7.51 -10.57
CA SER A 143 5.38 -8.81 -11.21
C SER A 143 4.32 -9.71 -10.57
N ASP A 144 3.56 -10.40 -11.42
CA ASP A 144 2.65 -11.47 -10.99
C ASP A 144 3.36 -12.82 -10.85
N GLY A 145 4.63 -12.91 -11.26
CA GLY A 145 5.44 -14.13 -11.30
C GLY A 145 5.54 -14.75 -12.70
N ASN A 146 4.73 -14.28 -13.66
CA ASN A 146 4.75 -14.69 -15.07
C ASN A 146 5.04 -13.51 -16.01
N ASN A 147 4.65 -12.31 -15.62
CA ASN A 147 4.78 -11.08 -16.38
C ASN A 147 5.40 -9.99 -15.51
N ILE A 148 6.03 -9.04 -16.19
CA ILE A 148 6.42 -7.77 -15.63
C ILE A 148 5.39 -6.74 -16.04
N ILE A 149 4.93 -5.95 -15.07
CA ILE A 149 3.84 -4.99 -15.20
C ILE A 149 4.33 -3.59 -14.87
N GLN A 150 3.95 -2.62 -15.69
CA GLN A 150 4.16 -1.19 -15.49
C GLN A 150 2.84 -0.46 -15.54
N ILE A 151 2.70 0.63 -14.77
CA ILE A 151 1.46 1.41 -14.78
C ILE A 151 1.76 2.91 -14.70
N GLU A 152 0.99 3.67 -15.47
CA GLU A 152 0.84 5.11 -15.32
C GLU A 152 -0.60 5.39 -14.88
N THR A 153 -0.73 6.21 -13.83
CA THR A 153 -2.03 6.50 -13.24
C THR A 153 -2.36 7.98 -13.37
N LYS A 154 -3.63 8.27 -13.61
CA LYS A 154 -4.15 9.65 -13.63
C LYS A 154 -5.47 9.68 -12.89
N GLY A 155 -5.73 10.81 -12.24
CA GLY A 155 -6.98 11.05 -11.54
C GLY A 155 -7.61 12.34 -12.01
N ASN A 156 -8.93 12.32 -12.15
CA ASN A 156 -9.74 13.47 -12.52
C ASN A 156 -10.92 13.63 -11.55
N CYS A 157 -11.36 14.86 -11.34
CA CYS A 157 -12.62 15.17 -10.69
C CYS A 157 -13.45 16.07 -11.60
N SER A 158 -14.73 15.75 -11.76
CA SER A 158 -15.67 16.56 -12.54
C SER A 158 -17.08 16.39 -12.00
N ASN A 159 -18.01 17.28 -12.37
CA ASN A 159 -19.41 17.15 -11.95
C ASN A 159 -20.04 15.87 -12.48
N ASP A 160 -19.68 15.47 -13.69
CA ASP A 160 -20.06 14.20 -14.28
C ASP A 160 -18.82 13.46 -14.80
N ASN A 161 -18.78 12.14 -14.57
CA ASN A 161 -17.76 11.21 -15.05
C ASN A 161 -18.34 10.16 -16.01
N THR A 162 -19.59 10.33 -16.47
CA THR A 162 -20.21 9.44 -17.45
C THR A 162 -19.63 9.60 -18.85
N GLU A 163 -19.07 10.76 -19.15
CA GLU A 163 -18.41 11.08 -20.41
C GLU A 163 -16.96 11.52 -20.20
N LYS A 164 -16.17 11.48 -21.27
CA LYS A 164 -14.78 11.90 -21.25
C LYS A 164 -14.67 13.38 -21.58
N ASN A 165 -14.21 14.17 -20.61
CA ASN A 165 -13.96 15.60 -20.81
C ASN A 165 -12.55 15.86 -21.40
N SER A 166 -12.23 17.14 -21.60
CA SER A 166 -10.93 17.59 -22.12
C SER A 166 -9.75 17.23 -21.21
N SER A 167 -9.96 17.21 -19.89
CA SER A 167 -8.95 16.80 -18.90
C SER A 167 -8.59 15.31 -19.05
N ILE A 168 -9.59 14.45 -19.15
CA ILE A 168 -9.42 13.00 -19.41
C ILE A 168 -8.70 12.76 -20.73
N SER A 169 -9.04 13.52 -21.78
CA SER A 169 -8.37 13.42 -23.07
C SER A 169 -6.90 13.87 -23.00
N SER A 170 -6.61 14.90 -22.21
CA SER A 170 -5.24 15.38 -21.95
C SER A 170 -4.43 14.36 -21.16
N HIS A 171 -5.03 13.72 -20.15
CA HIS A 171 -4.42 12.62 -19.41
C HIS A 171 -4.08 11.44 -20.31
N LYS A 172 -5.00 11.04 -21.19
CA LYS A 172 -4.75 9.98 -22.19
C LYS A 172 -3.55 10.31 -23.06
N LYS A 173 -3.48 11.52 -23.61
CA LYS A 173 -2.32 11.99 -24.40
C LYS A 173 -1.02 11.95 -23.60
N SER A 174 -1.03 12.42 -22.34
CA SER A 174 0.13 12.39 -21.46
C SER A 174 0.63 10.97 -21.18
N ILE A 175 -0.29 10.02 -20.94
CA ILE A 175 0.04 8.59 -20.75
C ILE A 175 0.69 8.03 -22.01
N GLU A 176 0.09 8.27 -23.19
CA GLU A 176 0.62 7.79 -24.47
C GLU A 176 2.01 8.36 -24.77
N GLU A 177 2.24 9.64 -24.49
CA GLU A 177 3.55 10.29 -24.68
C GLU A 177 4.62 9.68 -23.77
N LYS A 178 4.33 9.51 -22.47
CA LYS A 178 5.27 8.87 -21.53
C LYS A 178 5.61 7.45 -21.97
N LYS A 179 4.62 6.64 -22.35
CA LYS A 179 4.84 5.26 -22.80
C LYS A 179 5.67 5.19 -24.08
N LYS A 180 5.42 6.08 -25.06
CA LYS A 180 6.24 6.20 -26.28
C LYS A 180 7.71 6.49 -25.96
N GLN A 181 7.97 7.39 -25.01
CA GLN A 181 9.33 7.71 -24.57
C GLN A 181 10.04 6.55 -23.88
N VAL A 182 9.31 5.71 -23.12
CA VAL A 182 9.88 4.50 -22.52
C VAL A 182 10.24 3.48 -23.60
N ARG A 183 9.36 3.26 -24.59
CA ARG A 183 9.63 2.36 -25.73
C ARG A 183 10.80 2.78 -26.59
N SER A 184 10.96 4.08 -26.85
CA SER A 184 12.09 4.54 -27.67
C SER A 184 13.46 4.25 -27.03
N LYS A 185 13.50 3.95 -25.72
CA LYS A 185 14.72 3.69 -24.97
C LYS A 185 15.01 2.20 -24.76
N SER A 186 14.02 1.32 -24.92
CA SER A 186 14.17 -0.12 -24.73
C SER A 186 13.35 -0.88 -25.76
N GLN A 187 13.98 -1.79 -26.50
CA GLN A 187 13.27 -2.71 -27.41
C GLN A 187 12.43 -3.74 -26.66
N GLN A 188 12.68 -3.93 -25.37
CA GLN A 188 11.96 -4.85 -24.49
C GLN A 188 11.13 -4.03 -23.49
N THR A 189 9.80 -4.05 -23.62
CA THR A 189 8.91 -3.33 -22.72
C THR A 189 7.93 -4.26 -22.02
N PRO A 190 7.77 -4.16 -20.69
CA PRO A 190 6.82 -4.96 -19.93
C PRO A 190 5.37 -4.69 -20.36
N LEU A 191 4.42 -5.45 -19.79
CA LEU A 191 3.00 -5.11 -19.90
C LEU A 191 2.81 -3.74 -19.26
N MET A 192 2.63 -2.71 -20.08
CA MET A 192 2.31 -1.37 -19.60
C MET A 192 0.81 -1.31 -19.37
N TYR A 193 0.37 -0.45 -18.45
CA TYR A 193 -1.02 -0.10 -18.22
C TYR A 193 -1.16 1.40 -18.05
N GLY A 194 -2.24 1.94 -18.56
CA GLY A 194 -2.63 3.33 -18.36
C GLY A 194 -4.01 3.34 -17.74
N THR A 195 -4.16 4.04 -16.62
CA THR A 195 -5.46 4.13 -15.93
C THR A 195 -5.82 5.57 -15.67
N ILE A 196 -7.05 5.96 -15.96
CA ILE A 196 -7.60 7.27 -15.63
C ILE A 196 -8.82 7.05 -14.73
N ALA A 197 -8.69 7.33 -13.44
CA ALA A 197 -9.81 7.30 -12.52
C ALA A 197 -10.51 8.66 -12.48
N ALA A 198 -11.84 8.67 -12.52
CA ALA A 198 -12.63 9.89 -12.42
C ALA A 198 -13.71 9.77 -11.35
N VAL A 199 -13.67 10.70 -10.40
CA VAL A 199 -14.71 10.86 -9.37
C VAL A 199 -15.69 11.95 -9.77
N SER A 200 -16.97 11.68 -9.50
CA SER A 200 -18.09 12.58 -9.78
C SER A 200 -18.64 13.19 -8.49
N SER A 201 -19.08 14.44 -8.53
CA SER A 201 -19.88 15.05 -7.46
C SER A 201 -21.39 14.79 -7.61
N ASN A 202 -21.87 14.41 -8.79
CA ASN A 202 -23.27 14.07 -9.03
C ASN A 202 -23.64 12.65 -8.58
N SER A 203 -22.95 12.10 -7.58
CA SER A 203 -23.20 10.75 -7.04
C SER A 203 -23.03 9.59 -8.03
N HIS A 204 -22.48 9.81 -9.22
CA HIS A 204 -22.12 8.71 -10.13
C HIS A 204 -20.96 7.89 -9.56
N PRO A 205 -21.01 6.55 -9.65
CA PRO A 205 -19.93 5.70 -9.20
C PRO A 205 -18.59 6.08 -9.83
N ILE A 206 -17.50 5.83 -9.12
CA ILE A 206 -16.17 6.07 -9.62
C ILE A 206 -15.95 5.25 -10.89
N ARG A 207 -15.36 5.90 -11.88
CA ARG A 207 -15.06 5.28 -13.16
C ARG A 207 -13.57 5.19 -13.34
N CYS A 208 -13.10 4.09 -13.91
CA CYS A 208 -11.71 3.93 -14.32
C CYS A 208 -11.68 3.55 -15.80
N TRP A 209 -11.01 4.36 -16.62
CA TRP A 209 -10.68 3.96 -17.99
C TRP A 209 -9.32 3.31 -18.04
N ILE A 210 -9.25 2.12 -18.62
CA ILE A 210 -8.00 1.43 -18.92
C ILE A 210 -7.61 1.66 -20.38
N LEU A 211 -6.33 1.90 -20.61
CA LEU A 211 -5.77 2.13 -21.93
C LEU A 211 -4.36 1.57 -22.06
N ASP A 212 -4.11 0.96 -23.21
CA ASP A 212 -2.78 0.55 -23.60
C ASP A 212 -2.44 0.62 -25.08
N PRO A 213 -1.14 0.56 -25.41
CA PRO A 213 -0.56 0.04 -26.64
C PRO A 213 -0.02 -1.41 -26.52
N GLU A 214 0.38 -2.02 -27.65
CA GLU A 214 0.76 -3.45 -27.79
C GLU A 214 1.88 -3.95 -26.86
N PRO A 215 1.81 -5.19 -26.34
CA PRO A 215 2.85 -5.75 -25.47
C PRO A 215 4.12 -6.13 -26.25
N THR A 216 5.27 -6.16 -25.57
CA THR A 216 6.50 -6.80 -26.06
C THR A 216 7.06 -7.75 -24.99
N PRO A 217 7.82 -8.79 -25.37
CA PRO A 217 8.47 -9.67 -24.40
C PRO A 217 9.54 -8.93 -23.58
N TYR A 218 9.76 -9.40 -22.34
CA TYR A 218 10.72 -8.84 -21.39
C TYR A 218 11.62 -9.96 -20.83
N ASP A 219 12.91 -9.68 -20.65
CA ASP A 219 13.95 -10.71 -20.43
C ASP A 219 14.51 -10.75 -18.99
N ARG A 220 13.87 -10.08 -18.02
CA ARG A 220 14.13 -10.35 -16.60
C ARG A 220 13.16 -11.42 -16.11
N SER A 221 13.65 -12.35 -15.30
CA SER A 221 12.79 -13.33 -14.63
C SER A 221 11.68 -12.62 -13.85
N PRO A 222 10.40 -12.85 -14.19
CA PRO A 222 9.28 -12.32 -13.43
C PRO A 222 9.29 -12.78 -11.97
N GLN A 223 9.70 -14.02 -11.72
CA GLN A 223 9.80 -14.56 -10.37
C GLN A 223 10.85 -13.83 -9.51
N GLU A 224 12.05 -13.59 -10.06
CA GLU A 224 13.10 -12.82 -9.35
C GLU A 224 12.61 -11.41 -9.02
N THR A 225 11.93 -10.77 -9.98
CA THR A 225 11.40 -9.42 -9.79
C THR A 225 10.32 -9.40 -8.70
N LYS A 226 9.43 -10.39 -8.69
CA LYS A 226 8.40 -10.53 -7.64
C LYS A 226 9.04 -10.73 -6.27
N LEU A 227 10.04 -11.61 -6.16
CA LEU A 227 10.76 -11.87 -4.93
C LEU A 227 11.41 -10.59 -4.39
N LEU A 228 12.17 -9.88 -5.23
CA LEU A 228 12.87 -8.66 -4.86
C LEU A 228 11.91 -7.54 -4.45
N ASN A 229 10.79 -7.37 -5.16
CA ASN A 229 9.77 -6.39 -4.81
C ASN A 229 9.19 -6.68 -3.42
N ARG A 230 8.83 -7.95 -3.15
CA ARG A 230 8.26 -8.35 -1.87
C ARG A 230 9.27 -8.26 -0.73
N LEU A 231 10.51 -8.69 -0.92
CA LEU A 231 11.57 -8.53 0.08
C LEU A 231 11.87 -7.05 0.38
N SER A 232 11.87 -6.20 -0.65
CA SER A 232 12.02 -4.75 -0.50
C SER A 232 10.84 -4.14 0.28
N TYR A 233 9.62 -4.58 -0.03
CA TYR A 233 8.42 -4.20 0.72
C TYR A 233 8.56 -4.58 2.20
N LEU A 234 8.93 -5.82 2.50
CA LEU A 234 9.10 -6.32 3.87
C LEU A 234 10.19 -5.55 4.61
N SER A 235 11.36 -5.38 3.99
CA SER A 235 12.46 -4.58 4.52
C SER A 235 12.03 -3.14 4.84
N ALA A 236 11.28 -2.50 3.94
CA ALA A 236 10.81 -1.14 4.14
C ALA A 236 9.83 -1.05 5.32
N TRP A 237 8.94 -2.03 5.50
CA TRP A 237 7.94 -2.00 6.57
C TRP A 237 8.49 -2.46 7.93
N THR A 238 9.40 -3.43 7.98
CA THR A 238 10.10 -3.78 9.23
C THR A 238 10.95 -2.61 9.71
N SER A 239 11.68 -1.96 8.80
CA SER A 239 12.43 -0.74 9.09
C SER A 239 11.52 0.41 9.51
N TYR A 240 10.32 0.51 8.93
CA TYR A 240 9.31 1.49 9.35
C TYR A 240 8.80 1.24 10.78
N ILE A 241 8.51 -0.01 11.15
CA ILE A 241 7.93 -0.37 12.46
C ILE A 241 8.97 -0.37 13.59
N SER A 242 10.19 -0.81 13.28
CA SER A 242 11.27 -0.93 14.25
C SER A 242 12.63 -0.64 13.62
N PRO A 243 12.94 0.64 13.32
CA PRO A 243 14.14 1.02 12.55
C PRO A 243 15.47 0.64 13.22
N ARG A 244 15.48 0.58 14.56
CA ARG A 244 16.66 0.21 15.35
C ARG A 244 16.75 -1.28 15.67
N SER A 245 15.82 -2.10 15.16
CA SER A 245 15.87 -3.54 15.40
C SER A 245 16.94 -4.19 14.56
N ASN A 246 17.59 -5.22 15.12
CA ASN A 246 18.56 -6.01 14.37
C ASN A 246 17.90 -6.71 13.17
N LEU A 247 16.64 -7.14 13.28
CA LEU A 247 15.87 -7.72 12.17
C LEU A 247 15.78 -6.76 10.97
N SER A 248 15.44 -5.49 11.21
CA SER A 248 15.33 -4.50 10.12
C SER A 248 16.65 -4.33 9.38
N ALA A 249 17.77 -4.22 10.12
CA ALA A 249 19.09 -4.10 9.53
C ALA A 249 19.50 -5.36 8.75
N THR A 250 19.29 -6.55 9.33
CA THR A 250 19.64 -7.82 8.68
C THR A 250 18.80 -8.06 7.43
N LEU A 251 17.49 -7.79 7.47
CA LEU A 251 16.62 -7.96 6.31
C LEU A 251 16.99 -6.98 5.20
N LEU A 252 17.29 -5.72 5.51
CA LEU A 252 17.76 -4.75 4.51
C LEU A 252 19.07 -5.21 3.83
N ASN A 253 20.04 -5.66 4.63
CA ASN A 253 21.31 -6.17 4.10
C ASN A 253 21.09 -7.42 3.23
N ARG A 254 20.20 -8.33 3.65
CA ARG A 254 19.85 -9.52 2.85
C ARG A 254 19.17 -9.13 1.54
N THR A 255 18.21 -8.20 1.54
CA THR A 255 17.57 -7.73 0.32
C THR A 255 18.60 -7.13 -0.65
N ASN A 256 19.54 -6.31 -0.16
CA ASN A 256 20.61 -5.74 -0.99
C ASN A 256 21.54 -6.83 -1.54
N LEU A 257 21.87 -7.85 -0.76
CA LEU A 257 22.68 -8.98 -1.21
C LEU A 257 21.98 -9.72 -2.37
N ILE A 258 20.69 -10.04 -2.21
CA ILE A 258 19.88 -10.75 -3.21
C ILE A 258 19.74 -9.94 -4.50
N ASP A 259 19.54 -8.62 -4.41
CA ASP A 259 19.41 -7.73 -5.59
C ASP A 259 20.70 -7.71 -6.44
N ASN A 260 21.85 -8.05 -5.84
CA ASN A 260 23.14 -8.13 -6.53
C ASN A 260 23.61 -9.56 -6.79
N ALA A 261 22.82 -10.57 -6.39
CA ALA A 261 23.18 -11.97 -6.56
C ALA A 261 22.97 -12.44 -8.00
N LYS A 262 23.76 -13.42 -8.44
CA LYS A 262 23.57 -14.04 -9.76
C LYS A 262 22.29 -14.89 -9.80
N ASP A 263 22.04 -15.63 -8.72
CA ASP A 263 20.82 -16.41 -8.52
C ASP A 263 20.18 -16.00 -7.19
N PRO A 264 19.12 -15.19 -7.21
CA PRO A 264 18.39 -14.79 -6.01
C PRO A 264 17.87 -15.96 -5.16
N PHE A 265 17.62 -17.12 -5.75
CA PHE A 265 17.00 -18.27 -5.08
C PHE A 265 17.99 -19.12 -4.28
N GLU A 266 19.30 -18.89 -4.39
CA GLU A 266 20.31 -19.57 -3.56
C GLU A 266 20.14 -19.30 -2.06
N PHE A 267 19.40 -18.24 -1.72
CA PHE A 267 19.13 -17.80 -0.35
C PHE A 267 17.83 -18.37 0.23
N ASP A 268 17.06 -19.14 -0.54
CA ASP A 268 15.81 -19.74 -0.09
C ASP A 268 16.04 -20.68 1.09
N ASN A 269 15.17 -20.60 2.09
CA ASN A 269 15.24 -21.34 3.36
C ASN A 269 16.55 -21.14 4.16
N ILE A 270 17.38 -20.14 3.81
CA ILE A 270 18.54 -19.73 4.61
C ILE A 270 18.13 -18.59 5.54
N PRO A 271 17.82 -18.86 6.82
CA PRO A 271 17.24 -17.88 7.72
C PRO A 271 18.17 -16.67 7.94
N LEU A 272 17.55 -15.55 8.29
CA LEU A 272 18.28 -14.38 8.78
C LEU A 272 18.91 -14.69 10.14
N LEU A 273 20.09 -14.13 10.36
CA LEU A 273 20.83 -14.27 11.61
C LEU A 273 20.82 -12.96 12.40
N ASN A 274 20.78 -13.07 13.72
CA ASN A 274 20.84 -11.95 14.63
C ASN A 274 22.29 -11.46 14.83
N SER A 275 22.50 -10.47 15.71
CA SER A 275 23.83 -9.95 16.05
C SER A 275 24.79 -10.98 16.65
N HIS A 276 24.28 -12.09 17.18
CA HIS A 276 25.04 -13.20 17.74
C HIS A 276 25.31 -14.32 16.73
N ARG A 277 24.92 -14.13 15.45
CA ARG A 277 24.99 -15.13 14.38
C ARG A 277 24.09 -16.34 14.61
N GLU A 278 23.05 -16.18 15.41
CA GLU A 278 22.04 -17.20 15.64
C GLU A 278 20.77 -16.88 14.83
N PRO A 279 19.98 -17.87 14.40
CA PRO A 279 18.66 -17.60 13.84
C PRO A 279 17.80 -16.79 14.82
N PHE A 280 16.98 -15.89 14.30
CA PHE A 280 16.01 -15.17 15.15
C PHE A 280 15.07 -16.17 15.83
N ASN A 281 15.03 -16.16 17.16
CA ASN A 281 14.23 -17.09 17.91
C ASN A 281 12.77 -16.66 17.97
N GLN A 282 11.90 -17.66 18.02
CA GLN A 282 10.47 -17.47 18.16
C GLN A 282 10.06 -17.96 19.52
N TYR A 283 9.52 -17.06 20.32
CA TYR A 283 8.99 -17.45 21.63
C TYR A 283 7.67 -16.77 21.88
N ARG A 284 6.80 -17.47 22.60
CA ARG A 284 5.52 -16.92 23.03
C ARG A 284 5.64 -16.35 24.45
N ILE A 285 5.37 -15.05 24.62
CA ILE A 285 5.21 -14.45 25.96
C ILE A 285 3.74 -14.07 26.15
N GLY A 286 3.05 -14.74 27.08
CA GLY A 286 1.64 -14.48 27.36
C GLY A 286 0.73 -14.73 26.15
N GLY A 287 0.98 -15.81 25.39
CA GLY A 287 0.24 -16.15 24.17
C GLY A 287 0.64 -15.38 22.91
N LYS A 288 1.56 -14.40 23.02
CA LYS A 288 1.97 -13.50 21.92
C LYS A 288 3.19 -14.02 21.20
N TYR A 289 3.21 -13.94 19.88
CA TYR A 289 4.40 -14.26 19.10
C TYR A 289 5.45 -13.15 19.22
N ASN A 290 6.68 -13.51 19.58
CA ASN A 290 7.82 -12.60 19.53
C ASN A 290 8.89 -13.20 18.62
N ILE A 291 9.44 -12.36 17.75
CA ILE A 291 10.65 -12.64 16.98
C ILE A 291 11.75 -11.82 17.64
N ASP A 292 12.56 -12.48 18.49
CA ASP A 292 13.51 -11.84 19.40
C ASP A 292 12.96 -10.52 20.00
N THR A 293 13.66 -9.41 19.75
CA THR A 293 13.35 -8.08 20.25
C THR A 293 12.47 -7.25 19.30
N PHE A 294 12.12 -7.75 18.11
CA PHE A 294 11.42 -6.94 17.09
C PHE A 294 10.05 -6.45 17.56
N PHE A 295 9.26 -7.36 18.12
CA PHE A 295 7.92 -7.09 18.65
C PHE A 295 7.91 -6.71 20.14
N LEU A 296 9.08 -6.73 20.79
CA LEU A 296 9.17 -6.40 22.20
C LEU A 296 8.77 -4.93 22.45
N GLY A 297 7.79 -4.73 23.33
CA GLY A 297 7.28 -3.39 23.67
C GLY A 297 6.49 -2.71 22.55
N LYS A 298 6.01 -3.47 21.56
CA LYS A 298 5.15 -2.97 20.48
C LYS A 298 3.67 -3.09 20.82
N SER A 299 2.85 -2.32 20.12
CA SER A 299 1.40 -2.42 20.21
C SER A 299 0.92 -3.61 19.40
N TYR A 300 -0.11 -4.31 19.86
CA TYR A 300 -0.65 -5.48 19.15
C TYR A 300 -2.17 -5.49 19.20
N VAL A 301 -2.75 -6.09 18.16
CA VAL A 301 -4.20 -6.25 18.02
C VAL A 301 -4.63 -7.50 18.78
N ILE A 302 -5.62 -7.38 19.67
CA ILE A 302 -6.13 -8.54 20.41
C ILE A 302 -6.88 -9.47 19.46
N ASN A 303 -6.64 -10.78 19.58
CA ASN A 303 -7.23 -11.84 18.76
C ASN A 303 -6.89 -11.79 17.25
N HIS A 304 -5.90 -10.99 16.85
CA HIS A 304 -5.41 -10.96 15.48
C HIS A 304 -3.87 -10.93 15.46
N ASN A 305 -3.25 -11.54 14.44
CA ASN A 305 -1.80 -11.64 14.31
C ASN A 305 -1.18 -10.38 13.71
N TYR A 306 -1.42 -9.22 14.32
CA TYR A 306 -0.88 -7.93 13.91
C TYR A 306 -0.18 -7.24 15.06
N THR A 307 1.08 -6.92 14.81
CA THR A 307 1.89 -6.14 15.75
C THR A 307 2.51 -4.95 15.03
N GLY A 308 2.61 -3.85 15.76
CA GLY A 308 2.94 -2.57 15.18
C GLY A 308 3.14 -1.49 16.24
N ILE A 309 2.87 -0.26 15.84
CA ILE A 309 3.14 0.93 16.65
C ILE A 309 1.91 1.81 16.69
N VAL A 310 1.64 2.33 17.88
CA VAL A 310 0.62 3.34 18.13
C VAL A 310 1.30 4.67 18.35
N ARG A 311 0.78 5.72 17.71
CA ARG A 311 1.18 7.10 17.93
C ARG A 311 -0.01 7.99 18.12
N PHE A 312 0.21 9.05 18.88
CA PHE A 312 -0.72 10.15 18.97
C PHE A 312 -0.47 11.13 17.81
N SER A 313 -1.50 11.35 17.01
CA SER A 313 -1.59 12.50 16.11
C SER A 313 -1.93 13.72 16.96
N GLY A 314 -1.25 14.84 16.77
CA GLY A 314 -1.43 16.10 17.52
C GLY A 314 -2.83 16.74 17.44
N ILE A 315 -3.82 16.03 16.89
CA ILE A 315 -5.22 16.40 16.78
C ILE A 315 -6.10 15.42 17.58
N ASN A 316 -5.64 14.98 18.75
CA ASN A 316 -6.38 14.11 19.69
C ASN A 316 -6.80 12.75 19.14
N CYS A 317 -6.00 12.11 18.28
CA CYS A 317 -6.32 10.79 17.73
C CYS A 317 -5.11 9.86 17.80
N PHE A 318 -5.30 8.62 18.23
CA PHE A 318 -4.25 7.60 18.09
C PHE A 318 -4.35 6.90 16.74
N VAL A 319 -3.19 6.70 16.09
CA VAL A 319 -3.04 5.96 14.84
C VAL A 319 -2.20 4.72 15.10
N PHE A 320 -2.70 3.57 14.66
CA PHE A 320 -2.00 2.29 14.66
C PHE A 320 -1.48 1.98 13.25
N ILE A 321 -0.24 1.51 13.16
CA ILE A 321 0.29 0.92 11.93
C ILE A 321 1.01 -0.37 12.30
N GLY A 322 0.57 -1.47 11.74
CA GLY A 322 1.10 -2.80 12.02
C GLY A 322 1.29 -3.64 10.77
N ILE A 323 1.99 -4.76 10.95
CA ILE A 323 2.22 -5.76 9.92
C ILE A 323 1.81 -7.13 10.46
N SER A 324 1.36 -8.01 9.57
CA SER A 324 1.06 -9.39 9.91
C SER A 324 2.31 -10.10 10.41
N GLU A 325 2.21 -10.76 11.56
CA GLU A 325 3.33 -11.49 12.17
C GLU A 325 3.81 -12.64 11.29
N ASP A 326 2.90 -13.31 10.58
CA ASP A 326 3.23 -14.38 9.63
C ASP A 326 4.10 -13.86 8.47
N VAL A 327 3.79 -12.65 7.99
CA VAL A 327 4.51 -12.06 6.86
C VAL A 327 5.94 -11.69 7.27
N VAL A 328 6.13 -11.24 8.52
CA VAL A 328 7.47 -11.04 9.09
C VAL A 328 8.18 -12.38 9.28
N LYS A 329 7.48 -13.43 9.70
CA LYS A 329 8.03 -14.78 9.83
C LYS A 329 8.58 -15.30 8.50
N TYR A 330 7.87 -15.11 7.39
CA TYR A 330 8.34 -15.52 6.07
C TYR A 330 9.66 -14.83 5.72
N ALA A 331 9.77 -13.52 6.03
CA ALA A 331 11.01 -12.77 5.86
C ALA A 331 12.15 -13.31 6.73
N VAL A 332 11.89 -13.64 8.00
CA VAL A 332 12.92 -14.15 8.92
C VAL A 332 13.50 -15.47 8.44
N TYR A 333 12.64 -16.40 8.01
CA TYR A 333 13.07 -17.72 7.56
C TYR A 333 13.47 -17.77 6.09
N GLN A 334 13.34 -16.65 5.37
CA GLN A 334 13.62 -16.56 3.94
C GLN A 334 12.92 -17.66 3.15
N LYS A 335 11.65 -17.95 3.49
CA LYS A 335 10.89 -18.98 2.77
C LYS A 335 10.24 -18.38 1.53
N TYR A 336 10.87 -18.57 0.37
CA TYR A 336 10.55 -17.81 -0.82
C TYR A 336 9.22 -18.18 -1.42
N GLU A 337 8.79 -19.44 -1.28
CA GLU A 337 7.47 -19.87 -1.71
C GLU A 337 6.37 -19.08 -0.97
N GLU A 338 6.45 -18.97 0.36
CA GLU A 338 5.51 -18.16 1.15
C GLU A 338 5.65 -16.66 0.86
N ILE A 339 6.87 -16.15 0.61
CA ILE A 339 7.08 -14.75 0.24
C ILE A 339 6.42 -14.46 -1.11
N LEU A 340 6.61 -15.29 -2.14
CA LEU A 340 6.10 -15.10 -3.49
C LEU A 340 4.56 -15.18 -3.57
N HIS A 341 3.93 -15.91 -2.65
CA HIS A 341 2.51 -16.23 -2.75
C HIS A 341 1.64 -15.66 -1.62
N PHE A 342 2.20 -15.01 -0.60
CA PHE A 342 1.34 -14.45 0.45
C PHE A 342 0.33 -13.43 -0.13
N GLN A 343 -0.92 -13.61 0.28
CA GLN A 343 -2.02 -12.69 0.03
C GLN A 343 -2.99 -12.83 1.22
N LYS A 344 -2.94 -11.88 2.15
CA LYS A 344 -3.83 -11.86 3.30
C LYS A 344 -5.25 -11.49 2.87
N GLU A 345 -6.23 -11.84 3.69
CA GLU A 345 -7.59 -11.34 3.50
C GLU A 345 -7.65 -9.85 3.83
N ALA A 346 -8.34 -9.05 3.02
CA ALA A 346 -8.55 -7.65 3.34
C ALA A 346 -9.83 -7.51 4.17
N PHE A 347 -9.79 -6.74 5.26
CA PHE A 347 -10.98 -6.48 6.09
C PHE A 347 -10.91 -5.13 6.81
N SER A 348 -12.04 -4.67 7.37
CA SER A 348 -12.07 -3.50 8.25
C SER A 348 -13.02 -3.67 9.44
N SER A 349 -12.47 -4.04 10.58
CA SER A 349 -13.22 -4.19 11.82
C SER A 349 -12.83 -3.17 12.89
N THR A 350 -13.70 -3.00 13.87
CA THR A 350 -13.33 -2.35 15.13
C THR A 350 -12.77 -3.41 16.07
N VAL A 351 -11.55 -3.20 16.56
CA VAL A 351 -10.82 -4.15 17.41
C VAL A 351 -10.23 -3.45 18.62
N GLU A 352 -9.97 -4.19 19.68
CA GLU A 352 -9.18 -3.70 20.81
C GLU A 352 -7.69 -3.84 20.51
N ILE A 353 -6.93 -2.76 20.71
CA ILE A 353 -5.47 -2.75 20.58
C ILE A 353 -4.86 -2.48 21.95
N ILE A 354 -3.90 -3.31 22.32
CA ILE A 354 -3.02 -3.01 23.45
C ILE A 354 -1.95 -2.09 22.91
N CYS A 355 -2.08 -0.82 23.26
CA CYS A 355 -1.15 0.22 22.91
C CYS A 355 0.06 0.14 23.82
N SER A 356 1.26 0.16 23.24
CA SER A 356 2.51 0.35 23.99
C SER A 356 3.27 1.51 23.40
N ILE A 357 3.42 2.59 24.17
CA ILE A 357 4.15 3.79 23.75
C ILE A 357 5.29 4.11 24.71
N PRO A 358 6.40 4.67 24.23
CA PRO A 358 7.47 5.15 25.11
C PRO A 358 6.96 6.22 26.09
N LYS A 359 7.53 6.26 27.30
CA LYS A 359 7.10 7.20 28.35
C LYS A 359 7.16 8.67 27.91
N TRP A 360 8.16 9.05 27.12
CA TRP A 360 8.28 10.41 26.60
C TRP A 360 7.17 10.79 25.61
N HIS A 361 6.62 9.84 24.84
CA HIS A 361 5.42 10.11 24.03
C HIS A 361 4.16 10.24 24.90
N TRP A 362 4.10 9.52 26.02
CA TRP A 362 3.00 9.68 26.97
C TRP A 362 3.01 11.09 27.59
N THR A 363 4.19 11.64 27.88
CA THR A 363 4.28 13.00 28.44
C THR A 363 3.74 14.08 27.50
N GLU A 364 3.80 13.88 26.18
CA GLU A 364 3.24 14.79 25.16
C GLU A 364 1.70 14.84 25.15
N LEU A 365 1.01 13.87 25.75
CA LEU A 365 -0.45 13.87 25.82
C LEU A 365 -0.97 14.92 26.80
N SER A 366 -2.15 15.49 26.50
CA SER A 366 -2.84 16.39 27.42
C SER A 366 -3.22 15.66 28.72
N ASN A 367 -3.28 16.41 29.82
CA ASN A 367 -3.69 15.86 31.12
C ASN A 367 -5.11 15.29 31.08
N ASP A 368 -6.00 15.90 30.31
CA ASP A 368 -7.37 15.41 30.12
C ASP A 368 -7.39 14.02 29.49
N LEU A 369 -6.58 13.82 28.43
CA LEU A 369 -6.50 12.54 27.77
C LEU A 369 -5.88 11.47 28.68
N LYS A 370 -4.82 11.82 29.42
CA LYS A 370 -4.18 10.92 30.39
C LYS A 370 -5.15 10.46 31.48
N ARG A 371 -6.06 11.33 31.95
CA ARG A 371 -7.06 10.99 32.98
C ARG A 371 -8.13 10.03 32.46
N LYS A 372 -8.45 10.09 31.16
CA LYS A 372 -9.48 9.24 30.54
C LYS A 372 -8.97 7.85 30.17
N ILE A 373 -7.65 7.69 30.00
CA ILE A 373 -7.03 6.43 29.61
C ILE A 373 -6.50 5.70 30.85
N SER A 374 -7.09 4.53 31.15
CA SER A 374 -6.50 3.61 32.12
C SER A 374 -5.20 3.03 31.57
N SER A 375 -4.09 3.27 32.25
CA SER A 375 -2.75 2.89 31.80
C SER A 375 -1.94 2.22 32.89
N ILE A 376 -1.01 1.37 32.46
CA ILE A 376 -0.05 0.65 33.29
C ILE A 376 1.34 1.09 32.86
N GLU A 377 2.12 1.55 33.82
CA GLU A 377 3.52 1.87 33.60
C GLU A 377 4.37 0.60 33.69
N THR A 378 5.20 0.38 32.68
CA THR A 378 6.23 -0.66 32.66
C THR A 378 7.61 -0.03 32.76
N ARG A 379 8.67 -0.84 32.81
CA ARG A 379 10.06 -0.33 32.86
C ARG A 379 10.35 0.67 31.73
N ASN A 380 9.91 0.37 30.51
CA ASN A 380 10.31 1.10 29.30
C ASN A 380 9.15 1.81 28.55
N ALA A 381 7.90 1.53 28.91
CA ALA A 381 6.73 2.00 28.16
C ALA A 381 5.52 2.21 29.05
N ILE A 382 4.56 2.98 28.55
CA ILE A 382 3.19 3.02 29.07
C ILE A 382 2.32 2.10 28.20
N GLN A 383 1.54 1.25 28.84
CA GLN A 383 0.60 0.35 28.19
C GLN A 383 -0.84 0.69 28.54
N PHE A 384 -1.73 0.63 27.56
CA PHE A 384 -3.16 0.89 27.73
C PHE A 384 -3.95 0.21 26.61
N LYS A 385 -5.27 0.14 26.76
CA LYS A 385 -6.18 -0.45 25.77
C LYS A 385 -7.04 0.65 25.15
N LEU A 386 -7.24 0.59 23.84
CA LEU A 386 -8.20 1.43 23.13
C LEU A 386 -8.85 0.63 22.00
N MET A 387 -10.06 1.04 21.59
CA MET A 387 -10.66 0.51 20.38
C MET A 387 -10.18 1.30 19.17
N PHE A 388 -9.78 0.57 18.14
CA PHE A 388 -9.41 1.13 16.86
C PHE A 388 -10.31 0.54 15.80
N ARG A 389 -10.64 1.35 14.81
CA ARG A 389 -11.10 0.85 13.53
C ARG A 389 -9.89 0.59 12.64
N ILE A 390 -9.67 -0.67 12.28
CA ILE A 390 -8.52 -1.10 11.48
C ILE A 390 -8.92 -1.35 10.03
N TYR A 391 -7.97 -1.16 9.14
CA TYR A 391 -8.04 -1.48 7.72
C TYR A 391 -6.84 -2.36 7.40
N GLN A 392 -7.10 -3.59 6.99
CA GLN A 392 -6.07 -4.56 6.63
C GLN A 392 -6.01 -4.74 5.11
N SER A 393 -4.83 -4.58 4.53
CA SER A 393 -4.57 -4.86 3.12
C SER A 393 -4.15 -6.32 2.89
N LYS A 394 -4.27 -6.78 1.65
CA LYS A 394 -3.81 -8.12 1.26
C LYS A 394 -2.29 -8.30 1.34
N SER A 395 -1.53 -7.20 1.35
CA SER A 395 -0.08 -7.25 1.54
C SER A 395 0.33 -7.47 3.00
N GLY A 396 -0.64 -7.62 3.92
CA GLY A 396 -0.40 -7.87 5.34
C GLY A 396 -0.12 -6.61 6.15
N LEU A 397 -0.40 -5.41 5.63
CA LEU A 397 -0.35 -4.16 6.39
C LEU A 397 -1.70 -3.92 7.08
N ALA A 398 -1.66 -3.38 8.29
CA ALA A 398 -2.83 -2.90 9.01
C ALA A 398 -2.65 -1.44 9.42
N ILE A 399 -3.68 -0.62 9.19
CA ILE A 399 -3.72 0.79 9.61
C ILE A 399 -4.98 0.97 10.45
N GLY A 400 -4.85 1.56 11.64
CA GLY A 400 -5.98 1.78 12.52
C GLY A 400 -6.10 3.22 12.99
N PHE A 401 -7.32 3.69 13.18
CA PHE A 401 -7.62 4.98 13.81
C PHE A 401 -8.46 4.73 15.06
N CYS A 402 -8.07 5.38 16.16
CA CYS A 402 -8.77 5.26 17.43
C CYS A 402 -10.21 5.74 17.28
N ASP A 403 -11.15 4.96 17.81
CA ASP A 403 -12.54 5.40 17.92
C ASP A 403 -12.59 6.55 18.94
N LYS A 404 -13.17 7.69 18.56
CA LYS A 404 -13.34 8.84 19.46
C LYS A 404 -14.16 8.49 20.71
N ARG A 405 -15.03 7.47 20.62
CA ARG A 405 -15.82 6.97 21.75
C ARG A 405 -14.98 6.22 22.79
N SER A 406 -13.76 5.85 22.44
CA SER A 406 -12.81 5.19 23.35
C SER A 406 -11.95 6.17 24.14
N LEU A 407 -12.10 7.49 23.93
CA LEU A 407 -11.22 8.53 24.48
C LEU A 407 -11.86 9.47 25.49
#